data_AF-A0A944CQS8-F1
#
_entry.id   AF-A0A944CQS8-F1
#
_cell.length_a   1.000
_cell.length_b   1.000
_cell.length_c   1.000
_cell.angle_alpha   90.00
_cell.angle_beta   90.00
_cell.angle_gamma   90.00
#
_symmetry.space_group_name_H-M   'P 1'
#
loop_
_entity.id
_entity.type
_entity.pdbx_description
1 polymer ?
#
loop_
_entity_poly.entity_id
_entity_poly.type
_entity_poly.pdbx_seq_one_letter_code
_entity_poly.pdbx_strand_id
1 'polypeptide(L)'
;MSFHQVEEWFEIFRQFGYLPGFILLYIRAIIPVFPLALYILINIQVYGPILGILISWLGLISGTFTVYLICKRLVNTERMQRIKQRTAVQRLISFIDRQGLV
;
A
#
# COMPACT_ATOMS: atom_id res chain seq x y z
N MET A 1 -25.02 -15.29 -13.65
CA MET A 1 -23.58 -15.19 -14.00
C MET A 1 -23.10 -16.60 -14.24
N SER A 2 -22.80 -16.98 -15.49
CA SER A 2 -22.41 -18.36 -15.82
C SER A 2 -20.91 -18.57 -15.57
N PHE A 3 -20.51 -19.81 -15.22
CA PHE A 3 -19.12 -20.19 -14.97
C PHE A 3 -18.18 -19.88 -16.16
N HIS A 4 -18.71 -19.92 -17.38
CA HIS A 4 -17.97 -19.58 -18.60
C HIS A 4 -17.55 -18.11 -18.69
N GLN A 5 -18.38 -17.17 -18.19
CA GLN A 5 -17.97 -15.76 -18.16
C GLN A 5 -16.78 -15.58 -17.22
N VAL A 6 -16.78 -16.26 -16.07
CA VAL A 6 -15.70 -16.18 -15.08
C VAL A 6 -14.39 -16.72 -15.66
N GLU A 7 -14.43 -17.81 -16.44
CA GLU A 7 -13.26 -18.36 -17.14
C GLU A 7 -12.69 -17.40 -18.18
N GLU A 8 -13.53 -16.69 -18.94
CA GLU A 8 -13.10 -15.64 -19.87
C GLU A 8 -12.41 -14.47 -19.15
N TRP A 9 -12.95 -14.01 -18.02
CA TRP A 9 -12.28 -13.01 -17.18
C TRP A 9 -10.90 -13.50 -16.75
N PHE A 10 -10.79 -14.76 -16.31
CA PHE A 10 -9.51 -15.34 -15.91
C PHE A 10 -8.50 -15.49 -17.06
N GLU A 11 -8.95 -15.80 -18.29
CA GLU A 11 -8.09 -15.81 -19.47
C GLU A 11 -7.58 -14.42 -19.84
N ILE A 12 -8.45 -13.40 -19.80
CA ILE A 12 -8.06 -12.00 -20.05
C ILE A 12 -7.08 -11.54 -18.95
N PHE A 13 -7.36 -11.86 -17.68
CA PHE A 13 -6.45 -11.56 -16.56
C PHE A 13 -5.10 -12.26 -16.69
N ARG A 14 -5.05 -13.50 -17.23
CA ARG A 14 -3.78 -14.18 -17.57
C ARG A 14 -3.06 -13.52 -18.74
N GLN A 15 -3.78 -13.04 -19.77
CA GLN A 15 -3.19 -12.30 -20.89
C GLN A 15 -2.61 -10.94 -20.45
N PHE A 16 -3.17 -10.32 -19.42
CA PHE A 16 -2.59 -9.12 -18.78
C PHE A 16 -1.27 -9.39 -18.03
N GLY A 17 -0.86 -10.65 -17.89
CA GLY A 17 0.44 -11.04 -17.36
C GLY A 17 0.60 -10.73 -15.87
N TYR A 18 1.74 -10.13 -15.51
CA TYR A 18 2.16 -9.88 -14.12
C TYR A 18 1.54 -8.63 -13.47
N LEU A 19 0.84 -7.81 -14.27
CA LEU A 19 0.26 -6.53 -13.83
C LEU A 19 -0.80 -6.67 -12.73
N PRO A 20 -1.75 -7.62 -12.77
CA PRO A 20 -2.77 -7.77 -11.73
C PRO A 20 -2.16 -8.06 -10.35
N GLY A 21 -1.15 -8.93 -10.29
CA GLY A 21 -0.41 -9.24 -9.07
C GLY A 21 0.25 -8.01 -8.46
N PHE A 22 0.87 -7.18 -9.31
CA PHE A 22 1.50 -5.93 -8.89
C PHE A 22 0.45 -4.95 -8.35
N ILE A 23 -0.63 -4.71 -9.11
CA ILE A 23 -1.70 -3.78 -8.74
C ILE A 23 -2.36 -4.19 -7.41
N LEU A 24 -2.56 -5.50 -7.22
CA LEU A 24 -3.14 -6.04 -5.99
C LEU A 24 -2.31 -5.65 -4.75
N LEU A 25 -0.98 -5.81 -4.80
CA LEU A 25 -0.12 -5.39 -3.68
C LEU A 25 0.14 -3.89 -3.63
N TYR A 26 0.07 -3.20 -4.76
CA TYR A 26 0.17 -1.75 -4.81
C TYR A 26 -1.02 -1.09 -4.06
N ILE A 27 -2.24 -1.53 -4.34
CA ILE A 27 -3.47 -1.01 -3.70
C ILE A 27 -3.53 -1.37 -2.23
N ARG A 28 -2.98 -2.53 -1.84
CA ARG A 28 -2.86 -2.93 -0.42
C ARG A 28 -2.21 -1.85 0.44
N ALA A 29 -1.27 -1.06 -0.08
CA ALA A 29 -0.62 0.01 0.68
C ALA A 29 -1.61 1.11 1.14
N ILE A 30 -2.71 1.29 0.42
CA ILE A 30 -3.77 2.25 0.77
C ILE A 30 -4.72 1.61 1.79
N ILE A 31 -5.11 0.35 1.56
CA ILE A 31 -6.06 -0.37 2.41
C ILE A 31 -5.49 -1.77 2.75
N PRO A 32 -4.80 -1.91 3.89
CA PRO A 32 -4.25 -3.20 4.33
C PRO A 32 -5.36 -4.06 4.96
N VAL A 33 -6.36 -4.47 4.17
CA VAL A 33 -7.52 -5.24 4.66
C VAL A 33 -7.11 -6.63 5.15
N PHE A 34 -6.21 -7.31 4.43
CA PHE A 34 -5.82 -8.69 4.75
C PHE A 34 -4.35 -8.81 5.22
N PRO A 35 -3.97 -9.92 5.87
CA PRO A 35 -2.58 -10.20 6.22
C PRO A 35 -1.66 -10.23 4.97
N LEU A 36 -0.41 -9.77 5.11
CA LEU A 36 0.57 -9.71 4.01
C LEU A 36 0.76 -11.06 3.32
N ALA A 37 0.90 -12.11 4.11
CA ALA A 37 1.10 -13.46 3.64
C ALA A 37 0.02 -13.89 2.64
N LEU A 38 -1.23 -13.47 2.84
CA LEU A 38 -2.36 -13.87 1.99
C LEU A 38 -2.20 -13.34 0.56
N TYR A 39 -1.79 -12.08 0.38
CA TYR A 39 -1.57 -11.50 -0.94
C TYR A 39 -0.37 -12.14 -1.67
N ILE A 40 0.69 -12.44 -0.92
CA ILE A 40 1.90 -13.07 -1.47
C ILE A 40 1.60 -14.51 -1.89
N LEU A 41 0.84 -15.26 -1.08
CA LEU A 41 0.41 -16.62 -1.40
C LEU A 41 -0.42 -16.66 -2.68
N ILE A 42 -1.35 -15.72 -2.87
CA ILE A 42 -2.12 -15.61 -4.11
C ILE A 42 -1.18 -15.38 -5.31
N ASN A 43 -0.22 -14.48 -5.19
CA ASN A 43 0.73 -14.21 -6.27
C ASN A 43 1.64 -15.41 -6.58
N ILE A 44 2.11 -16.12 -5.56
CA ILE A 44 2.89 -17.35 -5.72
C ILE A 44 2.04 -18.42 -6.41
N GLN A 45 0.78 -18.56 -6.05
CA GLN A 45 -0.12 -19.56 -6.62
C GLN A 45 -0.44 -19.27 -8.10
N VAL A 46 -0.52 -17.99 -8.49
CA VAL A 46 -0.84 -17.56 -9.86
C VAL A 46 0.40 -17.55 -10.77
N TYR A 47 1.52 -17.01 -10.29
CA TYR A 47 2.71 -16.73 -11.11
C TYR A 47 3.90 -17.65 -10.80
N GLY A 48 3.79 -18.52 -9.81
CA GLY A 48 4.86 -19.37 -9.30
C GLY A 48 5.67 -18.71 -8.17
N PRO A 49 6.51 -19.48 -7.46
CA PRO A 49 7.19 -19.02 -6.25
C PRO A 49 8.10 -17.81 -6.49
N ILE A 50 8.94 -17.86 -7.52
CA ILE A 50 9.96 -16.84 -7.77
C ILE A 50 9.30 -15.56 -8.30
N LEU A 51 8.53 -15.67 -9.38
CA LEU A 51 7.90 -14.50 -10.01
C LEU A 51 6.83 -13.88 -9.10
N GLY A 52 6.03 -14.70 -8.42
CA GLY A 52 5.02 -14.22 -7.48
C GLY A 52 5.63 -13.40 -6.33
N ILE A 53 6.78 -13.83 -5.79
CA ILE A 53 7.52 -13.06 -4.78
C ILE A 53 8.06 -11.76 -5.37
N LEU A 54 8.69 -11.78 -6.56
CA LEU A 54 9.25 -10.59 -7.20
C LEU A 54 8.17 -9.52 -7.48
N ILE A 55 7.04 -9.94 -8.04
CA ILE A 55 5.90 -9.05 -8.33
C ILE A 55 5.34 -8.47 -7.03
N SER A 56 5.18 -9.31 -6.01
CA SER A 56 4.72 -8.88 -4.69
C SER A 56 5.66 -7.86 -4.06
N TRP A 57 6.96 -8.12 -4.12
CA TRP A 57 7.97 -7.24 -3.57
C TRP A 57 7.97 -5.87 -4.24
N LEU A 58 7.91 -5.83 -5.58
CA LEU A 58 7.83 -4.59 -6.34
C LEU A 58 6.53 -3.81 -6.05
N GLY A 59 5.39 -4.50 -6.01
CA GLY A 59 4.09 -3.88 -5.70
C GLY A 59 4.07 -3.27 -4.30
N LEU A 60 4.65 -3.98 -3.32
CA LEU A 60 4.69 -3.52 -1.93
C LEU A 60 5.56 -2.28 -1.76
N ILE A 61 6.77 -2.27 -2.34
CA ILE A 61 7.69 -1.12 -2.27
C ILE A 61 7.06 0.10 -2.95
N SER A 62 6.60 -0.06 -4.18
CA SER A 62 6.04 1.05 -4.98
C SER A 62 4.75 1.61 -4.39
N GLY A 63 3.86 0.76 -3.87
CA GLY A 63 2.62 1.18 -3.22
C GLY A 63 2.90 1.96 -1.94
N THR A 64 3.76 1.41 -1.06
CA THR A 64 4.12 2.07 0.21
C THR A 64 4.81 3.40 -0.05
N PHE A 65 5.73 3.44 -1.01
CA PHE A 65 6.42 4.68 -1.37
C PHE A 65 5.46 5.74 -1.92
N THR A 66 4.48 5.34 -2.74
CA THR A 66 3.47 6.27 -3.26
C THR A 66 2.60 6.83 -2.14
N VAL A 67 2.10 5.98 -1.23
CA VAL A 67 1.31 6.43 -0.08
C VAL A 67 2.12 7.36 0.82
N TYR A 68 3.41 7.06 1.04
CA TYR A 68 4.33 7.94 1.77
C TYR A 68 4.45 9.32 1.10
N LEU A 69 4.64 9.37 -0.23
CA LEU A 69 4.74 10.65 -0.95
C LEU A 69 3.43 11.45 -0.89
N ILE A 70 2.28 10.78 -1.04
CA ILE A 70 0.96 11.41 -0.92
C ILE A 70 0.81 11.99 0.49
N CYS A 71 1.09 11.21 1.52
CA CYS A 71 1.02 11.65 2.90
C CYS A 71 1.99 12.80 3.18
N LYS A 72 3.25 12.70 2.74
CA LYS A 72 4.26 13.76 2.87
C LYS A 72 3.83 15.05 2.21
N ARG A 73 3.22 14.99 1.03
CA ARG A 73 2.73 16.17 0.31
C ARG A 73 1.54 16.83 1.03
N LEU A 74 0.62 16.03 1.57
CA LEU A 74 -0.49 16.53 2.39
C LEU A 74 0.01 17.17 3.69
N VAL A 75 0.99 16.56 4.35
CA VAL A 75 1.63 17.08 5.57
C VAL A 75 2.46 18.34 5.30
N ASN A 76 3.04 18.49 4.11
CA ASN A 76 3.84 19.68 3.77
C ASN A 76 3.01 20.83 3.16
N THR A 77 1.68 20.72 3.15
CA THR A 77 0.80 21.79 2.69
C THR A 77 0.66 22.86 3.79
N GLU A 78 0.63 24.14 3.43
CA GLU A 78 0.46 25.34 4.28
C GLU A 78 -0.54 25.19 5.46
N ARG A 79 -1.58 24.38 5.27
CA ARG A 79 -2.59 24.06 6.30
C ARG A 79 -2.02 23.29 7.49
N MET A 80 -1.12 22.34 7.25
CA MET A 80 -0.50 21.54 8.31
C MET A 80 0.52 22.37 9.09
N GLN A 81 1.28 23.26 8.42
CA GLN A 81 2.16 24.21 9.10
C GLN A 81 1.37 25.16 10.02
N ARG A 82 0.19 25.64 9.59
CA ARG A 82 -0.74 26.43 10.44
C ARG A 82 -1.27 25.67 11.64
N ILE A 83 -1.51 24.35 11.52
CA ILE A 83 -1.93 23.50 12.66
C ILE A 83 -0.77 23.30 13.64
N LYS A 84 0.45 23.09 13.13
CA LYS A 84 1.67 22.96 13.95
C LYS A 84 2.01 24.24 14.73
N GLN A 85 1.64 25.42 14.19
CA GLN A 85 1.79 26.72 14.84
C GLN A 85 0.77 26.97 15.97
N ARG A 86 -0.25 26.11 16.16
CA ARG A 86 -1.16 26.25 17.31
C ARG A 86 -0.45 25.83 18.59
N THR A 87 -0.50 26.70 19.59
CA THR A 87 0.17 26.56 20.90
C THR A 87 -0.22 25.28 21.64
N ALA A 88 -1.44 24.75 21.41
CA ALA A 88 -1.90 23.47 21.95
C ALA A 88 -1.10 22.27 21.40
N VAL A 89 -0.78 22.30 20.11
CA VAL A 89 0.01 21.25 19.45
C VAL A 89 1.48 21.35 19.89
N GLN A 90 2.03 22.57 20.03
CA GLN A 90 3.38 22.76 20.59
C GLN A 90 3.51 22.26 22.03
N ARG A 91 2.51 22.50 22.89
CA ARG A 91 2.52 21.96 24.27
C ARG A 91 2.49 20.44 24.30
N LEU A 92 1.64 19.81 23.47
CA LEU A 92 1.58 18.35 23.36
C LEU A 92 2.88 17.77 22.82
N ILE A 93 3.47 18.37 21.77
CA ILE A 93 4.78 17.97 21.25
C ILE A 93 5.84 18.12 22.34
N SER A 94 5.90 19.26 23.05
CA SER A 94 6.87 19.47 24.13
C SER A 94 6.68 18.55 25.33
N PHE A 95 5.45 18.05 25.54
CA PHE A 95 5.14 17.10 26.60
C PHE A 95 5.61 15.69 26.22
N ILE A 96 5.40 15.29 24.97
CA ILE A 96 5.90 14.02 24.41
C ILE A 96 7.43 14.02 24.33
N ASP A 97 8.03 15.14 23.93
CA ASP A 97 9.49 15.33 23.83
C ASP A 97 10.15 15.30 25.22
N ARG A 98 9.47 15.83 26.25
CA ARG A 98 9.93 15.75 27.66
C ARG A 98 9.71 14.39 28.30
N GLN A 99 8.73 13.62 27.85
CA GLN A 99 8.46 12.27 28.37
C GLN A 99 9.27 11.18 27.66
N GLY A 100 9.94 11.52 26.57
CA GLY A 100 10.97 10.68 25.96
C GLY A 100 10.41 9.58 25.08
N LEU A 101 10.63 9.73 23.78
CA LEU A 101 11.01 8.63 22.88
C LEU A 101 11.99 9.21 21.83
N VAL A 102 13.16 9.63 22.30
CA VAL A 102 14.43 9.57 21.55
C VAL A 102 15.47 8.97 22.49
#